data_AF-A0A956JWK1-F1
#
_entry.id   AF-A0A956JWK1-F1
#
_cell.length_a   1.000
_cell.length_b   1.000
_cell.length_c   1.000
_cell.angle_alpha   90.00
_cell.angle_beta   90.00
_cell.angle_gamma   90.00
#
_symmetry.space_group_name_H-M   'P 1'
#
loop_
_entity.id
_entity.type
_entity.pdbx_description
1 polymer ?
#
loop_
_entity_poly.entity_id
_entity_poly.type
_entity_poly.pdbx_seq_one_letter_code
_entity_poly.pdbx_strand_id
1 'polypeptide(L)'
;MRWRSLTCLAALCACSCTRLGFGLPQGGAEDATGAVEVGVSDARRDSVGDLLGLDVPDLGVSDSTVDSAASCPAPMVRISDFCIDTDSDGVLRSWPRAAEACMTAGKRLCTAQEMLSACSDTRLSGTVGQWEWTANVSSGSPLAVGEGSCGDKINSTLGSLFETRCCLSAGAPKGVAVGTFFIDQGETDSSSVTWLEAASHCMAAGKRLCSSQEWVTACGNAAGFGIVQMTGQWEWVRELTTDGVARKHGFTDCASVSEHEITGGAYDTRCCY
;
A
#
# COMPACT_ATOMS: atom_id res chain seq x y z
N MET A 1 -49.73 -24.02 -13.73
CA MET A 1 -48.88 -24.98 -14.47
C MET A 1 -47.66 -25.31 -13.62
N ARG A 2 -47.13 -26.52 -13.78
CA ARG A 2 -46.35 -27.30 -12.81
C ARG A 2 -45.01 -26.68 -12.42
N TRP A 3 -44.74 -26.62 -11.11
CA TRP A 3 -43.40 -26.49 -10.54
C TRP A 3 -42.72 -27.87 -10.57
N ARG A 4 -41.46 -27.94 -11.00
CA ARG A 4 -40.63 -29.15 -10.88
C ARG A 4 -39.45 -28.85 -9.97
N SER A 5 -39.47 -29.46 -8.79
CA SER A 5 -38.34 -29.57 -7.88
C SER A 5 -37.21 -30.38 -8.53
N LEU A 6 -36.00 -29.85 -8.49
CA LEU A 6 -34.76 -30.57 -8.78
C LEU A 6 -34.09 -30.94 -7.45
N THR A 7 -34.05 -32.24 -7.19
CA THR A 7 -33.34 -32.85 -6.07
C THR A 7 -31.88 -33.06 -6.48
N CYS A 8 -30.93 -32.41 -5.81
CA CYS A 8 -29.50 -32.70 -5.97
C CYS A 8 -29.09 -33.85 -5.04
N LEU A 9 -28.58 -34.94 -5.61
CA LEU A 9 -27.90 -36.00 -4.87
C LEU A 9 -26.48 -35.54 -4.49
N ALA A 10 -26.17 -35.62 -3.20
CA ALA A 10 -24.82 -35.46 -2.68
C ALA A 10 -24.01 -36.76 -2.89
N ALA A 11 -22.91 -36.66 -3.62
CA ALA A 11 -21.92 -37.72 -3.73
C ALA A 11 -20.77 -37.45 -2.73
N LEU A 12 -20.66 -38.31 -1.72
CA LEU A 12 -19.57 -38.35 -0.76
C LEU A 12 -18.30 -38.88 -1.46
N CYS A 13 -17.26 -38.05 -1.55
CA CYS A 13 -15.92 -38.47 -1.96
C CYS A 13 -15.03 -38.51 -0.71
N ALA A 14 -14.73 -39.71 -0.22
CA ALA A 14 -13.81 -39.94 0.89
C ALA A 14 -12.37 -40.00 0.33
N CYS A 15 -11.57 -38.96 0.57
CA CYS A 15 -10.11 -39.01 0.35
C CYS A 15 -9.43 -39.57 1.60
N SER A 16 -8.82 -40.75 1.45
CA SER A 16 -7.93 -41.34 2.46
C SER A 16 -6.57 -40.66 2.40
N CYS A 17 -6.15 -40.03 3.50
CA CYS A 17 -4.79 -39.49 3.66
C CYS A 17 -3.82 -40.59 4.08
N THR A 18 -2.96 -41.03 3.16
CA THR A 18 -1.79 -41.86 3.48
C THR A 18 -0.67 -40.96 4.00
N ARG A 19 -0.40 -41.03 5.31
CA ARG A 19 0.80 -40.44 5.94
C ARG A 19 2.04 -41.18 5.47
N LEU A 20 2.87 -40.55 4.65
CA LEU A 20 4.27 -40.95 4.45
C LEU A 20 5.14 -40.11 5.38
N GLY A 21 5.70 -40.77 6.39
CA GLY A 21 6.72 -40.19 7.26
C GLY A 21 8.05 -40.15 6.52
N PHE A 22 8.61 -38.95 6.36
CA PHE A 22 10.00 -38.76 5.97
C PHE A 22 10.76 -38.11 7.12
N GLY A 23 11.85 -38.78 7.52
CA GLY A 23 12.73 -38.37 8.60
C GLY A 23 13.54 -37.13 8.26
N LEU A 24 13.72 -36.28 9.27
CA LEU A 24 14.62 -35.13 9.26
C LEU A 24 16.04 -35.58 9.63
N PRO A 25 17.09 -35.15 8.90
CA PRO A 25 18.43 -35.14 9.43
C PRO A 25 18.65 -33.93 10.34
N GLN A 26 19.20 -34.21 11.53
CA GLN A 26 19.76 -33.23 12.45
C GLN A 26 21.14 -32.77 11.97
N GLY A 27 21.40 -31.47 12.08
CA GLY A 27 22.73 -30.86 11.95
C GLY A 27 22.55 -29.40 11.57
N GLY A 28 23.24 -28.43 12.14
CA GLY A 28 24.19 -28.37 13.23
C GLY A 28 24.31 -26.87 13.56
N ALA A 29 24.44 -26.55 14.84
CA ALA A 29 24.61 -25.19 15.30
C ALA A 29 26.00 -24.68 14.91
N GLU A 30 26.07 -23.50 14.30
CA GLU A 30 27.28 -22.68 14.33
C GLU A 30 26.91 -21.24 14.72
N ASP A 31 27.55 -20.86 15.80
CA ASP A 31 27.42 -19.66 16.61
C ASP A 31 28.39 -18.61 16.06
N ALA A 32 27.91 -17.41 15.74
CA ALA A 32 28.76 -16.30 15.31
C ALA A 32 28.21 -14.99 15.86
N THR A 33 28.40 -14.79 17.16
CA THR A 33 28.23 -13.51 17.85
C THR A 33 29.44 -12.60 17.57
N GLY A 34 29.34 -11.80 16.51
CA GLY A 34 30.25 -10.69 16.25
C GLY A 34 29.66 -9.37 16.75
N ALA A 35 30.01 -8.96 17.96
CA ALA A 35 29.69 -7.62 18.47
C ALA A 35 30.61 -6.59 17.79
N VAL A 36 30.03 -5.68 17.01
CA VAL A 36 30.70 -4.49 16.49
C VAL A 36 30.34 -3.31 17.39
N GLU A 37 31.31 -2.84 18.17
CA GLU A 37 31.19 -1.57 18.90
C GLU A 37 31.32 -0.40 17.93
N VAL A 38 30.23 0.34 17.73
CA VAL A 38 30.23 1.63 17.03
C VAL A 38 30.49 2.72 18.07
N GLY A 39 31.70 3.27 18.06
CA GLY A 39 32.05 4.45 18.85
C GLY A 39 31.27 5.67 18.38
N VAL A 40 30.38 6.18 19.22
CA VAL A 40 29.73 7.48 19.05
C VAL A 40 30.67 8.54 19.64
N SER A 41 31.32 9.31 18.77
CA SER A 41 32.06 10.49 19.18
C SER A 41 31.08 11.64 19.43
N ASP A 42 30.90 11.97 20.71
CA ASP A 42 30.22 13.17 21.22
C ASP A 42 30.85 14.44 20.64
N ALA A 43 30.13 15.10 19.74
CA ALA A 43 30.43 16.47 19.35
C ALA A 43 29.75 17.42 20.33
N ARG A 44 30.55 17.96 21.28
CA ARG A 44 30.22 19.14 22.09
C ARG A 44 29.68 20.25 21.19
N ARG A 45 28.43 20.63 21.41
CA ARG A 45 27.86 21.88 20.90
C ARG A 45 27.97 22.90 22.02
N ASP A 46 29.03 23.71 21.97
CA ASP A 46 29.21 24.85 22.86
C ASP A 46 28.08 25.86 22.60
N SER A 47 27.22 26.02 23.61
CA SER A 47 26.25 27.11 23.70
C SER A 47 27.00 28.39 24.04
N VAL A 48 27.19 29.25 23.04
CA VAL A 48 27.60 30.63 23.26
C VAL A 48 26.35 31.43 23.61
N GLY A 49 26.16 31.65 24.92
CA GLY A 49 25.28 32.69 25.44
C GLY A 49 25.69 34.06 24.88
N ASP A 50 24.75 34.84 24.38
CA ASP A 50 23.94 35.74 25.22
C ASP A 50 24.77 36.92 25.71
N LEU A 51 24.77 38.01 24.94
CA LEU A 51 25.38 39.28 25.34
C LEU A 51 24.80 40.49 24.58
N LEU A 52 23.50 40.51 24.28
CA LEU A 52 22.82 41.76 23.90
C LEU A 52 21.39 41.77 24.48
N GLY A 53 21.28 42.30 25.70
CA GLY A 53 20.01 42.61 26.36
C GLY A 53 19.24 43.69 25.62
N LEU A 54 18.46 43.27 24.63
CA LEU A 54 17.39 44.06 24.05
C LEU A 54 16.08 43.40 24.46
N ASP A 55 15.37 44.06 25.37
CA ASP A 55 13.98 43.75 25.73
C ASP A 55 13.10 43.92 24.48
N VAL A 56 12.92 42.83 23.74
CA VAL A 56 11.92 42.77 22.66
C VAL A 56 10.58 42.46 23.32
N PRO A 57 9.54 43.29 23.13
CA PRO A 57 8.23 43.01 23.66
C PRO A 57 7.73 41.67 23.12
N ASP A 58 7.31 40.81 24.05
CA ASP A 58 6.69 39.51 23.83
C ASP A 58 5.40 39.70 23.03
N LEU A 59 5.55 39.70 21.70
CA LEU A 59 4.44 39.59 20.77
C LEU A 59 4.02 38.12 20.80
N GLY A 60 3.11 37.80 21.71
CA GLY A 60 2.56 36.46 21.92
C GLY A 60 2.38 35.69 20.61
N VAL A 61 3.40 34.91 20.26
CA VAL A 61 3.36 33.94 19.18
C VAL A 61 2.50 32.82 19.76
N SER A 62 1.22 32.83 19.39
CA SER A 62 0.35 31.67 19.56
C SER A 62 0.99 30.52 18.79
N ASP A 63 1.77 29.74 19.53
CA ASP A 63 2.42 28.52 19.10
C ASP A 63 1.34 27.50 18.73
N SER A 64 0.91 27.58 17.46
CA SER A 64 0.03 26.60 16.82
C SER A 64 0.81 25.38 16.32
N THR A 65 2.04 25.14 16.78
CA THR A 65 2.85 23.99 16.34
C THR A 65 2.66 22.74 17.20
N VAL A 66 1.73 22.75 18.16
CA VAL A 66 1.32 21.52 18.84
C VAL A 66 0.51 20.66 17.89
N ASP A 67 1.20 19.75 17.22
CA ASP A 67 0.76 18.38 17.00
C ASP A 67 -0.75 18.22 16.86
N SER A 68 -1.30 18.79 15.80
CA SER A 68 -2.35 18.07 15.09
C SER A 68 -1.70 16.83 14.48
N ALA A 69 -1.27 15.89 15.33
CA ALA A 69 -1.08 14.51 14.96
C ALA A 69 -2.43 14.10 14.38
N ALA A 70 -2.53 14.23 13.06
CA ALA A 70 -3.80 14.34 12.37
C ALA A 70 -4.67 13.18 12.82
N SER A 71 -5.78 13.49 13.50
CA SER A 71 -6.72 12.46 13.92
C SER A 71 -7.16 11.73 12.67
N CYS A 72 -7.13 10.40 12.73
CA CYS A 72 -7.57 9.59 11.60
C CYS A 72 -9.01 9.94 11.22
N PRO A 73 -9.34 10.06 9.93
CA PRO A 73 -10.70 10.29 9.51
C PRO A 73 -11.55 9.07 9.93
N ALA A 74 -12.77 9.30 10.42
CA ALA A 74 -13.68 8.19 10.68
C ALA A 74 -13.96 7.40 9.39
N PRO A 75 -14.06 6.05 9.42
CA PRO A 75 -14.03 5.15 10.58
C PRO A 75 -12.64 4.56 10.86
N MET A 76 -11.55 5.31 10.65
CA MET A 76 -10.20 4.81 10.83
C MET A 76 -9.68 5.08 12.24
N VAL A 77 -8.79 4.21 12.69
CA VAL A 77 -8.08 4.35 13.96
C VAL A 77 -6.59 4.56 13.74
N ARG A 78 -5.98 5.41 14.58
CA ARG A 78 -4.54 5.68 14.53
C ARG A 78 -3.76 4.55 15.20
N ILE A 79 -2.83 3.97 14.46
CA ILE A 79 -1.83 3.03 14.93
C ILE A 79 -0.47 3.64 14.60
N SER A 80 0.26 4.11 15.62
CA SER A 80 1.55 4.79 15.43
C SER A 80 1.46 5.99 14.45
N ASP A 81 1.95 5.83 13.24
CA ASP A 81 2.15 6.81 12.17
C ASP A 81 1.25 6.54 10.95
N PHE A 82 0.26 5.68 11.10
CA PHE A 82 -0.76 5.44 10.08
C PHE A 82 -2.16 5.34 10.68
N CYS A 83 -3.15 5.43 9.81
CA CYS A 83 -4.55 5.16 10.09
C CYS A 83 -4.94 3.87 9.38
N ILE A 84 -5.78 3.06 10.01
CA ILE A 84 -6.33 1.82 9.44
C ILE A 84 -7.84 1.76 9.68
N ASP A 85 -8.60 1.20 8.73
CA ASP A 85 -10.04 0.95 8.90
C ASP A 85 -10.33 0.04 10.11
N THR A 86 -11.31 0.41 10.95
CA THR A 86 -11.66 -0.35 12.16
C THR A 86 -12.24 -1.73 11.87
N ASP A 87 -12.87 -1.88 10.71
CA ASP A 87 -13.51 -3.11 10.25
C ASP A 87 -13.17 -3.36 8.77
N SER A 88 -13.14 -4.63 8.37
CA SER A 88 -13.21 -4.96 6.95
C SER A 88 -14.60 -4.61 6.42
N ASP A 89 -14.74 -4.37 5.11
CA ASP A 89 -16.06 -4.18 4.50
C ASP A 89 -16.85 -5.51 4.41
N GLY A 90 -16.28 -6.63 4.88
CA GLY A 90 -16.82 -7.99 4.75
C GLY A 90 -16.90 -8.49 3.31
N VAL A 91 -16.39 -7.74 2.33
CA VAL A 91 -16.43 -8.12 0.92
C VAL A 91 -15.12 -8.81 0.56
N LEU A 92 -15.23 -10.09 0.20
CA LEU A 92 -14.07 -10.84 -0.30
C LEU A 92 -13.73 -10.39 -1.72
N ARG A 93 -12.48 -9.97 -1.93
CA ARG A 93 -12.00 -9.43 -3.20
C ARG A 93 -10.72 -10.14 -3.64
N SER A 94 -10.49 -10.19 -4.94
CA SER A 94 -9.15 -10.45 -5.46
C SER A 94 -8.22 -9.29 -5.09
N TRP A 95 -6.91 -9.55 -5.00
CA TRP A 95 -5.95 -8.50 -4.63
C TRP A 95 -6.05 -7.25 -5.51
N PRO A 96 -6.15 -7.33 -6.85
CA PRO A 96 -6.27 -6.13 -7.69
C PRO A 96 -7.52 -5.31 -7.36
N ARG A 97 -8.65 -5.99 -7.08
CA ARG A 97 -9.92 -5.34 -6.70
C ARG A 97 -9.88 -4.74 -5.31
N ALA A 98 -9.18 -5.37 -4.38
CA ALA A 98 -8.92 -4.83 -3.04
C ALA A 98 -8.08 -3.54 -3.13
N ALA A 99 -6.98 -3.57 -3.90
CA ALA A 99 -6.12 -2.41 -4.13
C ALA A 99 -6.90 -1.27 -4.79
N GLU A 100 -7.62 -1.54 -5.88
CA GLU A 100 -8.46 -0.56 -6.59
C GLU A 100 -9.51 0.07 -5.66
N ALA A 101 -10.17 -0.73 -4.82
CA ALA A 101 -11.17 -0.23 -3.87
C ALA A 101 -10.55 0.76 -2.86
N CYS A 102 -9.40 0.41 -2.27
CA CYS A 102 -8.71 1.33 -1.35
C CYS A 102 -8.25 2.60 -2.06
N MET A 103 -7.65 2.49 -3.25
CA MET A 103 -7.21 3.65 -4.03
C MET A 103 -8.38 4.55 -4.45
N THR A 104 -9.55 3.96 -4.73
CA THR A 104 -10.78 4.69 -5.03
C THR A 104 -11.28 5.50 -3.83
N ALA A 105 -11.13 4.96 -2.62
CA ALA A 105 -11.43 5.65 -1.37
C ALA A 105 -10.40 6.71 -0.97
N GLY A 106 -9.37 6.97 -1.80
CA GLY A 106 -8.26 7.86 -1.45
C GLY A 106 -7.32 7.28 -0.39
N LYS A 107 -7.35 5.95 -0.20
CA LYS A 107 -6.53 5.19 0.74
C LYS A 107 -5.61 4.24 -0.03
N ARG A 108 -4.91 3.36 0.68
CA ARG A 108 -4.12 2.25 0.10
C ARG A 108 -4.37 0.96 0.87
N LEU A 109 -3.97 -0.18 0.33
CA LEU A 109 -3.83 -1.37 1.18
C LEU A 109 -2.80 -1.09 2.28
N CYS A 110 -3.05 -1.65 3.46
CA CYS A 110 -2.06 -1.67 4.53
C CYS A 110 -0.88 -2.55 4.13
N THR A 111 0.35 -2.13 4.43
CA THR A 111 1.50 -3.02 4.33
C THR A 111 1.38 -4.13 5.36
N ALA A 112 2.06 -5.26 5.14
CA ALA A 112 2.10 -6.34 6.09
C ALA A 112 2.70 -5.92 7.44
N GLN A 113 3.64 -4.97 7.44
CA GLN A 113 4.21 -4.45 8.68
C GLN A 113 3.18 -3.60 9.46
N GLU A 114 2.39 -2.80 8.76
CA GLU A 114 1.30 -2.03 9.38
C GLU A 114 0.21 -2.95 9.92
N MET A 115 -0.21 -3.95 9.14
CA MET A 115 -1.16 -4.95 9.59
C MET A 115 -0.67 -5.68 10.84
N LEU A 116 0.61 -6.10 10.86
CA LEU A 116 1.23 -6.72 12.04
C LEU A 116 1.23 -5.81 13.26
N SER A 117 1.54 -4.52 13.07
CA SER A 117 1.56 -3.52 14.15
C SER A 117 0.15 -3.23 14.68
N ALA A 118 -0.83 -3.25 13.78
CA ALA A 118 -2.23 -3.02 14.07
C ALA A 118 -2.90 -4.23 14.75
N CYS A 119 -2.45 -5.45 14.46
CA CYS A 119 -3.17 -6.66 14.87
C CYS A 119 -3.27 -6.86 16.39
N SER A 120 -2.32 -6.34 17.17
CA SER A 120 -2.41 -6.35 18.64
C SER A 120 -3.34 -5.26 19.23
N ASP A 121 -3.89 -4.38 18.39
CA ASP A 121 -4.75 -3.30 18.84
C ASP A 121 -6.19 -3.77 19.04
N THR A 122 -6.68 -3.66 20.27
CA THR A 122 -8.03 -4.12 20.66
C THR A 122 -9.17 -3.30 20.04
N ARG A 123 -8.87 -2.17 19.40
CA ARG A 123 -9.87 -1.33 18.72
C ARG A 123 -10.23 -1.87 17.34
N LEU A 124 -9.45 -2.81 16.81
CA LEU A 124 -9.75 -3.48 15.55
C LEU A 124 -10.50 -4.77 15.82
N SER A 125 -11.65 -4.93 15.17
CA SER A 125 -12.43 -6.15 15.23
C SER A 125 -12.02 -7.10 14.11
N GLY A 126 -12.03 -8.42 14.33
CA GLY A 126 -11.85 -9.40 13.25
C GLY A 126 -10.47 -9.47 12.60
N THR A 127 -9.43 -8.83 13.16
CA THR A 127 -8.05 -8.88 12.63
C THR A 127 -7.40 -10.27 12.73
N VAL A 128 -8.02 -11.18 13.46
CA VAL A 128 -7.64 -12.59 13.57
C VAL A 128 -8.81 -13.47 13.12
N GLY A 129 -8.52 -14.44 12.25
CA GLY A 129 -9.49 -15.48 11.86
C GLY A 129 -9.98 -15.42 10.42
N GLN A 130 -9.62 -14.38 9.65
CA GLN A 130 -9.77 -14.33 8.20
C GLN A 130 -8.48 -13.81 7.57
N TRP A 131 -8.23 -14.20 6.32
CA TRP A 131 -7.15 -13.60 5.54
C TRP A 131 -7.55 -12.20 5.08
N GLU A 132 -6.62 -11.26 5.22
CA GLU A 132 -6.73 -9.90 4.71
C GLU A 132 -5.58 -9.58 3.76
N TRP A 133 -5.88 -8.95 2.62
CA TRP A 133 -4.86 -8.53 1.66
C TRP A 133 -3.97 -7.41 2.20
N THR A 134 -2.68 -7.47 1.88
CA THR A 134 -1.71 -6.40 2.17
C THR A 134 -1.21 -5.74 0.89
N ALA A 135 -0.60 -4.56 1.00
CA ALA A 135 0.03 -3.86 -0.12
C ALA A 135 1.25 -4.59 -0.69
N ASN A 136 1.82 -5.56 0.04
CA ASN A 136 3.05 -6.22 -0.33
C ASN A 136 2.81 -7.25 -1.45
N VAL A 137 3.62 -7.16 -2.50
CA VAL A 137 3.73 -8.18 -3.55
C VAL A 137 5.16 -8.72 -3.53
N SER A 138 5.31 -10.05 -3.55
CA SER A 138 6.60 -10.73 -3.62
C SER A 138 6.63 -11.63 -4.84
N SER A 139 7.56 -11.36 -5.77
CA SER A 139 7.70 -12.13 -7.02
C SER A 139 6.38 -12.27 -7.80
N GLY A 140 5.62 -11.18 -7.92
CA GLY A 140 4.32 -11.16 -8.58
C GLY A 140 3.17 -11.80 -7.79
N SER A 141 3.41 -12.35 -6.60
CA SER A 141 2.39 -12.93 -5.74
C SER A 141 2.02 -11.97 -4.61
N PRO A 142 0.73 -11.59 -4.45
CA PRO A 142 0.31 -10.76 -3.34
C PRO A 142 0.40 -11.50 -1.99
N LEU A 143 0.72 -10.75 -0.94
CA LEU A 143 0.81 -11.23 0.42
C LEU A 143 -0.49 -10.95 1.19
N ALA A 144 -0.99 -11.94 1.92
CA ALA A 144 -2.10 -11.82 2.86
C ALA A 144 -1.66 -12.15 4.29
N VAL A 145 -2.39 -11.62 5.28
CA VAL A 145 -2.15 -11.80 6.73
C VAL A 145 -3.43 -12.19 7.48
N GLY A 146 -3.33 -12.92 8.59
CA GLY A 146 -4.41 -12.99 9.60
C GLY A 146 -5.12 -14.34 9.88
N GLU A 147 -4.87 -15.43 9.13
CA GLU A 147 -5.51 -16.72 9.44
C GLU A 147 -4.88 -17.38 10.67
N GLY A 148 -5.58 -17.28 11.81
CA GLY A 148 -5.22 -17.96 13.06
C GLY A 148 -4.45 -17.08 14.04
N SER A 149 -3.54 -16.24 13.55
CA SER A 149 -2.82 -15.27 14.38
C SER A 149 -2.37 -14.04 13.59
N CYS A 150 -2.02 -12.99 14.33
CA CYS A 150 -1.47 -11.76 13.78
C CYS A 150 -0.20 -11.97 12.94
N GLY A 151 0.59 -13.01 13.22
CA GLY A 151 1.86 -13.28 12.56
C GLY A 151 1.77 -14.06 11.26
N ASP A 152 0.61 -14.68 10.99
CA ASP A 152 0.47 -15.60 9.88
C ASP A 152 0.45 -14.84 8.55
N LYS A 153 1.25 -15.33 7.61
CA LYS A 153 1.51 -14.71 6.31
C LYS A 153 1.47 -15.78 5.22
N ILE A 154 0.77 -15.49 4.12
CA ILE A 154 0.81 -16.33 2.92
C ILE A 154 1.01 -15.49 1.67
N ASN A 155 1.85 -15.99 0.76
CA ASN A 155 1.80 -15.56 -0.63
C ASN A 155 0.64 -16.33 -1.28
N SER A 156 -0.27 -15.61 -1.92
CA SER A 156 -1.50 -16.18 -2.47
C SER A 156 -1.65 -15.83 -3.94
N THR A 157 -2.63 -16.43 -4.60
CA THR A 157 -2.87 -16.20 -6.03
C THR A 157 -3.78 -14.99 -6.24
N LEU A 158 -3.67 -14.35 -7.40
CA LEU A 158 -4.54 -13.21 -7.75
C LEU A 158 -6.03 -13.58 -7.82
N GLY A 159 -6.35 -14.87 -7.98
CA GLY A 159 -7.74 -15.36 -7.98
C GLY A 159 -8.30 -15.64 -6.59
N SER A 160 -7.48 -15.62 -5.55
CA SER A 160 -7.94 -15.83 -4.17
C SER A 160 -8.78 -14.64 -3.71
N LEU A 161 -9.79 -14.90 -2.88
CA LEU A 161 -10.70 -13.87 -2.38
C LEU A 161 -10.52 -13.73 -0.87
N PHE A 162 -10.07 -12.56 -0.42
CA PHE A 162 -9.79 -12.24 0.98
C PHE A 162 -10.44 -10.92 1.35
N GLU A 163 -10.57 -10.68 2.65
CA GLU A 163 -11.05 -9.41 3.18
C GLU A 163 -10.03 -8.29 2.96
N THR A 164 -10.43 -7.05 3.20
CA THR A 164 -9.58 -5.89 2.94
C THR A 164 -9.81 -4.81 3.98
N ARG A 165 -8.71 -4.21 4.44
CA ARG A 165 -8.67 -2.93 5.14
C ARG A 165 -7.77 -1.97 4.41
N CYS A 166 -8.16 -0.72 4.43
CA CYS A 166 -7.36 0.33 3.85
C CYS A 166 -6.61 1.10 4.95
N CYS A 167 -5.42 1.57 4.59
CA CYS A 167 -4.57 2.42 5.40
C CYS A 167 -4.41 3.81 4.78
N LEU A 168 -4.19 4.80 5.64
CA LEU A 168 -3.72 6.14 5.28
C LEU A 168 -2.41 6.41 6.02
N SER A 169 -1.43 6.95 5.32
CA SER A 169 -0.18 7.39 5.93
C SER A 169 -0.43 8.70 6.71
N ALA A 170 0.12 8.86 7.91
CA ALA A 170 -0.03 10.12 8.67
C ALA A 170 0.94 11.24 8.21
N GLY A 171 1.75 10.97 7.19
CA GLY A 171 2.69 11.94 6.63
C GLY A 171 2.02 12.94 5.69
N ALA A 172 2.57 14.15 5.61
CA ALA A 172 2.16 15.14 4.61
C ALA A 172 2.31 14.57 3.18
N PRO A 173 1.43 14.96 2.25
CA PRO A 173 1.55 14.58 0.84
C PRO A 173 2.95 14.86 0.31
N LYS A 174 3.53 13.87 -0.38
CA LYS A 174 4.78 14.05 -1.13
C LYS A 174 4.45 14.09 -2.62
N GLY A 175 4.80 15.18 -3.30
CA GLY A 175 4.60 15.34 -4.75
C GLY A 175 4.35 16.78 -5.15
N VAL A 176 4.04 16.98 -6.42
CA VAL A 176 3.61 18.27 -6.99
C VAL A 176 2.10 18.39 -6.88
N ALA A 177 1.61 19.49 -6.31
CA ALA A 177 0.19 19.74 -6.16
C ALA A 177 -0.44 20.13 -7.52
N VAL A 178 -1.45 19.38 -7.95
CA VAL A 178 -2.24 19.64 -9.16
C VAL A 178 -3.71 19.69 -8.76
N GLY A 179 -4.21 20.87 -8.40
CA GLY A 179 -5.58 21.04 -7.92
C GLY A 179 -5.80 20.36 -6.57
N THR A 180 -6.51 19.23 -6.56
CA THR A 180 -6.92 18.51 -5.34
C THR A 180 -6.09 17.26 -5.03
N PHE A 181 -5.07 16.95 -5.84
CA PHE A 181 -4.22 15.78 -5.66
C PHE A 181 -2.75 16.16 -5.77
N PHE A 182 -1.88 15.28 -5.29
CA PHE A 182 -0.43 15.37 -5.52
C PHE A 182 0.01 14.24 -6.43
N ILE A 183 1.00 14.50 -7.28
CA ILE A 183 1.60 13.51 -8.20
C ILE A 183 3.12 13.58 -8.13
N ASP A 184 3.80 12.46 -8.33
CA ASP A 184 5.25 12.45 -8.48
C ASP A 184 5.73 13.34 -9.63
N GLN A 185 6.83 14.06 -9.39
CA GLN A 185 7.40 15.01 -10.35
C GLN A 185 8.05 14.30 -11.54
N GLY A 186 8.72 13.18 -11.27
CA GLY A 186 9.32 12.26 -12.23
C GLY A 186 8.60 10.91 -12.23
N GLU A 187 8.94 10.07 -13.21
CA GLU A 187 8.63 8.65 -13.15
C GLU A 187 9.31 8.05 -11.91
N THR A 188 8.70 7.02 -11.32
CA THR A 188 9.32 6.33 -10.21
C THR A 188 10.57 5.62 -10.73
N ASP A 189 11.74 5.81 -10.10
CA ASP A 189 13.05 5.27 -10.53
C ASP A 189 13.10 3.72 -10.68
N SER A 190 12.01 3.02 -10.38
CA SER A 190 11.85 1.62 -10.71
C SER A 190 11.67 1.46 -12.22
N SER A 191 12.65 0.82 -12.85
CA SER A 191 12.52 0.15 -14.15
C SER A 191 11.08 -0.30 -14.42
N SER A 192 10.59 -0.11 -15.64
CA SER A 192 9.25 -0.50 -16.07
C SER A 192 8.81 -1.83 -15.43
N VAL A 193 7.66 -1.83 -14.75
CA VAL A 193 7.16 -2.90 -13.88
C VAL A 193 5.78 -3.38 -14.31
N THR A 194 5.35 -4.53 -13.80
CA THR A 194 3.95 -4.96 -13.91
C THR A 194 3.03 -4.04 -13.12
N TRP A 195 1.73 -4.06 -13.40
CA TRP A 195 0.76 -3.23 -12.68
C TRP A 195 0.74 -3.53 -11.18
N LEU A 196 0.87 -4.82 -10.81
CA LEU A 196 0.87 -5.28 -9.41
C LEU A 196 2.06 -4.70 -8.64
N GLU A 197 3.24 -4.74 -9.25
CA GLU A 197 4.46 -4.17 -8.68
C GLU A 197 4.37 -2.66 -8.58
N ALA A 198 3.88 -1.97 -9.62
CA ALA A 198 3.65 -0.52 -9.61
C ALA A 198 2.70 -0.10 -8.47
N ALA A 199 1.55 -0.78 -8.33
CA ALA A 199 0.62 -0.53 -7.23
C ALA A 199 1.27 -0.78 -5.87
N SER A 200 1.96 -1.91 -5.71
CA SER A 200 2.70 -2.25 -4.49
C SER A 200 3.76 -1.18 -4.14
N HIS A 201 4.52 -0.69 -5.12
CA HIS A 201 5.51 0.37 -4.94
C HIS A 201 4.87 1.67 -4.43
N CYS A 202 3.78 2.11 -5.06
CA CYS A 202 3.09 3.31 -4.62
C CYS A 202 2.53 3.17 -3.21
N MET A 203 1.90 2.04 -2.90
CA MET A 203 1.34 1.79 -1.58
C MET A 203 2.42 1.69 -0.50
N ALA A 204 3.55 1.05 -0.77
CA ALA A 204 4.69 1.01 0.14
C ALA A 204 5.29 2.41 0.41
N ALA A 205 5.22 3.32 -0.57
CA ALA A 205 5.61 4.72 -0.41
C ALA A 205 4.55 5.58 0.28
N GLY A 206 3.44 4.98 0.73
CA GLY A 206 2.35 5.70 1.37
C GLY A 206 1.40 6.43 0.41
N LYS A 207 1.45 6.09 -0.89
CA LYS A 207 0.73 6.70 -2.01
C LYS A 207 -0.17 5.67 -2.69
N ARG A 208 -0.71 6.01 -3.86
CA ARG A 208 -1.52 5.12 -4.73
C ARG A 208 -1.13 5.34 -6.20
N LEU A 209 -1.53 4.44 -7.09
CA LEU A 209 -1.49 4.76 -8.52
C LEU A 209 -2.43 5.94 -8.80
N CYS A 210 -2.01 6.82 -9.71
CA CYS A 210 -2.85 7.90 -10.21
C CYS A 210 -4.09 7.34 -10.91
N SER A 211 -5.22 8.02 -10.76
CA SER A 211 -6.37 7.79 -11.63
C SER A 211 -6.09 8.29 -13.05
N SER A 212 -6.81 7.76 -14.02
CA SER A 212 -6.78 8.24 -15.40
C SER A 212 -7.05 9.75 -15.46
N GLN A 213 -8.00 10.25 -14.66
CA GLN A 213 -8.33 11.67 -14.66
C GLN A 213 -7.22 12.53 -14.05
N GLU A 214 -6.62 12.10 -12.94
CA GLU A 214 -5.48 12.79 -12.32
C GLU A 214 -4.28 12.82 -13.25
N TRP A 215 -3.96 11.67 -13.87
CA TRP A 215 -2.86 11.55 -14.80
C TRP A 215 -3.01 12.49 -16.01
N VAL A 216 -4.19 12.49 -16.66
CA VAL A 216 -4.48 13.37 -17.81
C VAL A 216 -4.44 14.85 -17.40
N THR A 217 -4.97 15.17 -16.22
CA THR A 217 -4.95 16.54 -15.68
C THR A 217 -3.52 17.01 -15.42
N ALA A 218 -2.69 16.17 -14.82
CA ALA A 218 -1.28 16.46 -14.60
C ALA A 218 -0.52 16.61 -15.92
N CYS A 219 -0.76 15.71 -16.89
CA CYS A 219 -0.09 15.73 -18.19
C CYS A 219 -0.39 17.03 -18.95
N GLY A 220 -1.66 17.45 -18.99
CA GLY A 220 -2.06 18.70 -19.65
C GLY A 220 -1.46 19.97 -19.04
N ASN A 221 -1.00 19.90 -17.79
CA ASN A 221 -0.39 21.03 -17.06
C ASN A 221 1.08 20.79 -16.72
N ALA A 222 1.72 19.78 -17.31
CA ALA A 222 3.00 19.26 -16.84
C ALA A 222 4.10 20.34 -16.80
N ALA A 223 4.20 21.15 -17.86
CA ALA A 223 5.18 22.23 -17.95
C ALA A 223 4.99 23.31 -16.87
N GLY A 224 3.75 23.64 -16.50
CA GLY A 224 3.46 24.64 -15.46
C GLY A 224 3.80 24.16 -14.05
N PHE A 225 3.81 22.85 -13.85
CA PHE A 225 4.08 22.20 -12.56
C PHE A 225 5.50 21.60 -12.48
N GLY A 226 6.30 21.71 -13.54
CA GLY A 226 7.64 21.10 -13.59
C GLY A 226 7.61 19.58 -13.57
N ILE A 227 6.51 18.98 -14.01
CA ILE A 227 6.33 17.54 -14.17
C ILE A 227 6.96 17.15 -15.52
N VAL A 228 7.92 16.24 -15.50
CA VAL A 228 8.69 15.84 -16.69
C VAL A 228 8.15 14.55 -17.29
N GLN A 229 8.52 14.17 -18.52
CA GLN A 229 8.31 12.81 -19.08
C GLN A 229 6.87 12.26 -19.04
N MET A 230 5.84 13.10 -18.98
CA MET A 230 4.44 12.63 -19.00
C MET A 230 4.03 11.99 -20.33
N THR A 231 4.87 12.05 -21.37
CA THR A 231 4.61 11.38 -22.64
C THR A 231 5.87 10.71 -23.21
N GLY A 232 5.68 9.77 -24.14
CA GLY A 232 6.76 9.03 -24.80
C GLY A 232 6.95 7.61 -24.26
N GLN A 233 6.38 7.31 -23.10
CA GLN A 233 6.28 5.97 -22.52
C GLN A 233 4.86 5.70 -22.03
N TRP A 234 4.53 4.43 -21.85
CA TRP A 234 3.28 4.06 -21.19
C TRP A 234 3.48 4.09 -19.67
N GLU A 235 2.56 4.73 -18.96
CA GLU A 235 2.50 4.70 -17.51
C GLU A 235 1.22 3.99 -17.02
N TRP A 236 1.36 3.11 -16.02
CA TRP A 236 0.22 2.49 -15.35
C TRP A 236 -0.61 3.51 -14.57
N VAL A 237 -1.94 3.38 -14.67
CA VAL A 237 -2.91 4.09 -13.80
C VAL A 237 -3.72 3.09 -12.99
N ARG A 238 -4.47 3.57 -12.00
CA ARG A 238 -5.15 2.70 -11.02
C ARG A 238 -6.30 1.89 -11.60
N GLU A 239 -6.93 2.34 -12.69
CA GLU A 239 -8.17 1.73 -13.18
C GLU A 239 -7.94 0.35 -13.78
N LEU A 240 -8.77 -0.60 -13.33
CA LEU A 240 -8.93 -1.91 -13.96
C LEU A 240 -10.10 -1.87 -14.94
N THR A 241 -9.89 -2.32 -16.17
CA THR A 241 -10.96 -2.35 -17.19
C THR A 241 -11.77 -3.65 -17.10
N THR A 242 -11.09 -4.76 -16.86
CA THR A 242 -11.67 -6.07 -16.53
C THR A 242 -10.80 -6.77 -15.49
N ASP A 243 -11.24 -7.94 -15.00
CA ASP A 243 -10.42 -8.73 -14.09
C ASP A 243 -9.13 -9.16 -14.79
N GLY A 244 -8.00 -8.67 -14.27
CA GLY A 244 -6.68 -8.98 -14.83
C GLY A 244 -6.20 -8.02 -15.91
N VAL A 245 -6.93 -6.96 -16.26
CA VAL A 245 -6.51 -5.95 -17.25
C VAL A 245 -6.55 -4.56 -16.64
N ALA A 246 -5.43 -3.83 -16.74
CA ALA A 246 -5.30 -2.47 -16.28
C ALA A 246 -5.15 -1.48 -17.44
N ARG A 247 -5.50 -0.24 -17.17
CA ARG A 247 -5.32 0.89 -18.09
C ARG A 247 -3.94 1.52 -17.91
N LYS A 248 -3.43 2.08 -19.01
CA LYS A 248 -2.18 2.87 -19.07
C LYS A 248 -2.33 4.08 -19.99
N HIS A 249 -1.55 5.13 -19.74
CA HIS A 249 -1.58 6.39 -20.49
C HIS A 249 -0.20 6.83 -20.99
N GLY A 250 -0.15 7.77 -21.95
CA GLY A 250 1.03 8.62 -22.18
C GLY A 250 1.93 8.30 -23.36
N PHE A 251 1.66 7.29 -24.19
CA PHE A 251 2.64 6.91 -25.23
C PHE A 251 2.93 8.02 -26.26
N THR A 252 1.92 8.53 -26.95
CA THR A 252 2.12 9.59 -27.95
C THR A 252 1.79 10.99 -27.44
N ASP A 253 0.77 11.09 -26.59
CA ASP A 253 0.28 12.34 -26.01
C ASP A 253 -0.47 12.07 -24.70
N CYS A 254 -0.97 13.14 -24.07
CA CYS A 254 -1.74 13.06 -22.83
C CYS A 254 -3.10 12.34 -22.97
N ALA A 255 -3.61 12.12 -24.19
CA ALA A 255 -4.89 11.45 -24.43
C ALA A 255 -4.70 9.98 -24.84
N SER A 256 -3.47 9.55 -25.05
CA SER A 256 -3.11 8.21 -25.47
C SER A 256 -3.44 7.23 -24.36
N VAL A 257 -4.40 6.34 -24.61
CA VAL A 257 -4.86 5.33 -23.66
C VAL A 257 -4.71 3.94 -24.27
N SER A 258 -4.33 2.97 -23.45
CA SER A 258 -4.26 1.56 -23.81
C SER A 258 -4.58 0.69 -22.59
N GLU A 259 -4.76 -0.61 -22.83
CA GLU A 259 -5.06 -1.61 -21.82
C GLU A 259 -4.07 -2.76 -21.95
N HIS A 260 -3.71 -3.38 -20.84
CA HIS A 260 -2.79 -4.52 -20.84
C HIS A 260 -3.00 -5.40 -19.60
N GLU A 261 -2.66 -6.68 -19.71
CA GLU A 261 -2.77 -7.63 -18.59
C GLU A 261 -1.93 -7.16 -17.39
N ILE A 262 -2.45 -7.26 -16.16
CA ILE A 262 -1.81 -6.76 -14.93
C ILE A 262 -0.54 -7.53 -14.53
N THR A 263 -0.43 -8.78 -14.99
CA THR A 263 0.73 -9.65 -14.81
C THR A 263 1.70 -9.59 -15.98
N GLY A 264 1.31 -8.90 -17.06
CA GLY A 264 2.06 -8.85 -18.31
C GLY A 264 2.58 -7.45 -18.59
N GLY A 265 3.72 -7.37 -19.27
CA GLY A 265 4.31 -6.10 -19.67
C GLY A 265 4.93 -5.34 -18.51
N ALA A 266 5.90 -4.52 -18.87
CA ALA A 266 6.66 -3.67 -17.97
C ALA A 266 6.44 -2.25 -18.47
N TYR A 267 5.83 -1.41 -17.63
CA TYR A 267 5.55 -0.02 -17.95
C TYR A 267 5.91 0.88 -16.77
N ASP A 268 6.10 2.16 -17.06
CA ASP A 268 6.51 3.13 -16.05
C ASP A 268 5.33 3.48 -15.15
N THR A 269 5.58 4.21 -14.08
CA THR A 269 4.54 4.55 -13.12
C THR A 269 4.85 5.82 -12.35
N ARG A 270 3.78 6.50 -11.96
CA ARG A 270 3.78 7.61 -11.01
C ARG A 270 2.75 7.36 -9.94
N CYS A 271 3.11 7.76 -8.73
CA CYS A 271 2.21 7.67 -7.62
C CYS A 271 1.52 9.02 -7.38
N CYS A 272 0.24 8.93 -7.05
CA CYS A 272 -0.59 10.04 -6.60
C CYS A 272 -0.93 9.90 -5.12
N TYR A 273 -1.29 11.03 -4.51
CA TYR A 273 -1.80 11.15 -3.15
C TYR A 273 -3.10 11.95 -3.19
#